data_AF-A0A359HEZ7-F1
#
_entry.id   AF-A0A359HEZ7-F1
#
_cell.length_a   1.000
_cell.length_b   1.000
_cell.length_c   1.000
_cell.angle_alpha   90.00
_cell.angle_beta   90.00
_cell.angle_gamma   90.00
#
_symmetry.space_group_name_H-M   'P 1'
#
loop_
_entity.id
_entity.type
_entity.pdbx_description
1 polymer ?
#
loop_
_entity_poly.entity_id
_entity_poly.type
_entity_poly.pdbx_seq_one_letter_code
_entity_poly.pdbx_strand_id
1 'polypeptide(L)'
;METTDPRAVLVARVADLEEDAALSLVKERIARGDDPLTITEDCQEGLRIVGERYERQEYYLAGLIMAGEIFRQVMELLQPIIEDRITGQENGSILLGTVRGDIHDIGKNNLSMLLTGYGFTVYDLGVDVPATEFLHKATMLRPQVIGLSGLLTLAFDSMKETIDLIRTAGDDAIATTPIIIGGNQLNELICQYVGADYWVTDAMEGVRICQRIMAARNSA
;
A
#
# COMPACT_ATOMS: atom_id res chain seq x y z
N MET A 1 3.78 -5.18 39.09
CA MET A 1 4.02 -5.79 37.76
C MET A 1 3.64 -4.71 36.77
N GLU A 2 4.62 -3.97 36.27
CA GLU A 2 4.36 -3.00 35.19
C GLU A 2 3.80 -3.79 34.01
N THR A 3 2.53 -3.58 33.70
CA THR A 3 1.93 -4.03 32.46
C THR A 3 2.62 -3.26 31.35
N THR A 4 3.71 -3.80 30.80
CA THR A 4 4.40 -3.21 29.66
C THR A 4 3.40 -3.16 28.52
N ASP A 5 3.06 -1.95 28.06
CA ASP A 5 2.08 -1.70 27.01
C ASP A 5 2.42 -2.56 25.76
N PRO A 6 1.57 -3.54 25.37
CA PRO A 6 1.85 -4.44 24.25
C PRO A 6 2.15 -3.70 22.94
N ARG A 7 1.56 -2.52 22.76
CA ARG A 7 1.86 -1.63 21.63
C ARG A 7 3.30 -1.14 21.69
N ALA A 8 3.69 -0.50 22.79
CA ALA A 8 5.05 0.01 22.97
C ALA A 8 6.10 -1.11 22.84
N VAL A 9 5.80 -2.31 23.31
CA VAL A 9 6.67 -3.48 23.13
C VAL A 9 6.81 -3.84 21.65
N LEU A 10 5.72 -3.99 20.90
CA LEU A 10 5.80 -4.37 19.49
C LEU A 10 6.57 -3.33 18.66
N VAL A 11 6.27 -2.05 18.87
CA VAL A 11 6.99 -0.93 18.23
C VAL A 11 8.48 -1.05 18.49
N ALA A 12 8.88 -1.27 19.75
CA ALA A 12 10.29 -1.41 20.12
C ALA A 12 10.94 -2.63 19.48
N ARG A 13 10.28 -3.81 19.48
CA ARG A 13 10.84 -5.03 18.88
C ARG A 13 11.09 -4.87 17.38
N VAL A 14 10.20 -4.20 16.67
CA VAL A 14 10.39 -3.89 15.25
C VAL A 14 11.51 -2.86 15.07
N ALA A 15 11.51 -1.79 15.86
CA ALA A 15 12.52 -0.73 15.79
C ALA A 15 13.94 -1.22 16.11
N ASP A 16 14.06 -2.18 17.03
CA ASP A 16 15.30 -2.81 17.46
C ASP A 16 15.71 -4.02 16.58
N LEU A 17 14.94 -4.30 15.52
CA LEU A 17 15.17 -5.38 14.55
C LEU A 17 15.16 -6.78 15.17
N GLU A 18 14.36 -6.98 16.22
CA GLU A 18 14.22 -8.27 16.90
C GLU A 18 13.12 -9.13 16.23
N GLU A 19 13.44 -9.69 15.06
CA GLU A 19 12.53 -10.47 14.20
C GLU A 19 11.72 -11.53 14.96
N ASP A 20 12.39 -12.50 15.59
CA ASP A 20 11.73 -13.60 16.29
C ASP A 20 10.78 -13.12 17.40
N ALA A 21 11.19 -12.08 18.13
CA ALA A 21 10.41 -11.51 19.23
C ALA A 21 9.20 -10.73 18.72
N ALA A 22 9.38 -9.95 17.64
CA ALA A 22 8.30 -9.21 17.00
C ALA A 22 7.23 -10.18 16.46
N LEU A 23 7.63 -11.21 15.71
CA LEU A 23 6.71 -12.19 15.14
C LEU A 23 5.99 -13.02 16.20
N SER A 24 6.69 -13.38 17.29
CA SER A 24 6.08 -14.09 18.41
C SER A 24 5.01 -13.24 19.09
N LEU A 25 5.27 -11.96 19.29
CA LEU A 25 4.30 -11.02 19.88
C LEU A 25 3.11 -10.77 18.95
N VAL A 26 3.34 -10.66 17.64
CA VAL A 26 2.25 -10.55 16.65
C VAL A 26 1.32 -11.77 16.71
N LYS A 27 1.87 -12.98 16.74
CA LYS A 27 1.08 -14.23 16.88
C LYS A 27 0.28 -14.25 18.18
N GLU A 28 0.86 -13.78 19.27
CA GLU A 28 0.16 -13.67 20.56
C GLU A 28 -1.01 -12.66 20.49
N ARG A 29 -0.79 -11.48 19.90
CA ARG A 29 -1.83 -10.46 19.72
C ARG A 29 -2.96 -10.95 18.83
N ILE A 30 -2.62 -11.63 17.73
CA ILE A 30 -3.60 -12.33 16.88
C ILE A 30 -4.43 -13.32 17.70
N ALA A 31 -3.80 -14.18 18.51
CA ALA A 31 -4.50 -15.18 19.33
C ALA A 31 -5.41 -14.56 20.39
N ARG A 32 -5.13 -13.34 20.84
CA ARG A 32 -5.98 -12.56 21.77
C ARG A 32 -7.15 -11.86 21.07
N GLY A 33 -7.17 -11.83 19.74
CA GLY A 33 -8.21 -11.16 18.96
C GLY A 33 -7.98 -9.65 18.80
N ASP A 34 -6.74 -9.18 18.96
CA ASP A 34 -6.39 -7.80 18.64
C ASP A 34 -6.70 -7.49 17.16
N ASP A 35 -7.01 -6.23 16.86
CA ASP A 35 -7.31 -5.81 15.50
C ASP A 35 -6.06 -5.85 14.62
N PRO A 36 -6.05 -6.59 13.48
CA PRO A 36 -4.93 -6.61 12.54
C PRO A 36 -4.48 -5.22 12.10
N LEU A 37 -5.40 -4.27 11.93
CA LEU A 37 -5.05 -2.90 11.54
C LEU A 37 -4.19 -2.21 12.58
N THR A 38 -4.54 -2.34 13.87
CA THR A 38 -3.74 -1.78 14.96
C THR A 38 -2.37 -2.45 15.05
N ILE A 39 -2.27 -3.76 14.78
CA ILE A 39 -0.97 -4.45 14.71
C ILE A 39 -0.12 -3.90 13.56
N THR A 40 -0.71 -3.71 12.38
CA THR A 40 -0.04 -3.11 11.22
C THR A 40 0.47 -1.70 11.53
N GLU A 41 -0.36 -0.84 12.13
CA GLU A 41 0.00 0.52 12.54
C GLU A 41 1.18 0.54 13.53
N ASP A 42 1.19 -0.35 14.51
CA ASP A 42 2.29 -0.47 15.48
C ASP A 42 3.59 -0.92 14.81
N CYS A 43 3.54 -1.83 13.84
CA CYS A 43 4.71 -2.23 13.06
C CYS A 43 5.20 -1.10 12.13
N GLN A 44 4.30 -0.33 11.52
CA GLN A 44 4.66 0.84 10.71
C GLN A 44 5.37 1.91 11.54
N GLU A 45 4.94 2.13 12.78
CA GLU A 45 5.63 3.02 13.71
C GLU A 45 7.04 2.52 14.04
N GLY A 46 7.22 1.21 14.22
CA GLY A 46 8.55 0.61 14.34
C GLY A 46 9.43 0.87 13.11
N LEU A 47 8.90 0.70 11.90
CA LEU A 47 9.61 1.00 10.64
C LEU A 47 10.01 2.46 10.53
N ARG A 48 9.15 3.38 10.98
CA ARG A 48 9.42 4.82 11.02
C ARG A 48 10.65 5.12 11.88
N ILE A 49 10.74 4.49 13.06
CA ILE A 49 11.90 4.64 13.97
C ILE A 49 13.17 4.07 13.32
N VAL A 50 13.11 2.93 12.62
CA VAL A 50 14.26 2.40 11.86
C VAL A 50 14.73 3.41 10.81
N GLY A 51 13.80 4.07 10.11
CA GLY A 51 14.09 5.16 9.17
C GLY A 51 14.83 6.32 9.83
N GLU A 52 14.34 6.80 10.97
CA GLU A 52 15.01 7.87 11.74
C GLU A 52 16.41 7.45 12.21
N ARG A 53 16.59 6.21 12.66
CA ARG A 53 17.90 5.66 13.04
C ARG A 53 18.86 5.60 11.85
N TYR A 54 18.36 5.26 10.66
CA TYR A 54 19.15 5.30 9.43
C TYR A 54 19.58 6.73 9.05
N GLU A 55 18.66 7.70 9.12
CA GLU A 55 18.96 9.12 8.86
C GLU A 55 20.01 9.67 9.84
N ARG A 56 19.97 9.21 11.09
CA ARG A 56 20.94 9.53 12.15
C ARG A 56 22.23 8.70 12.08
N GLN A 57 22.38 7.85 11.06
CA GLN A 57 23.53 6.96 10.85
C GLN A 57 23.76 5.93 11.97
N GLU A 58 22.73 5.65 12.77
CA GLU A 58 22.73 4.60 13.79
C GLU A 58 22.51 3.22 13.15
N TYR A 59 21.70 3.18 12.10
CA TYR A 59 21.53 2.01 11.23
C TYR A 59 22.06 2.27 9.83
N TYR A 60 22.44 1.18 9.17
CA TYR A 60 22.83 1.17 7.76
C TYR A 60 21.73 0.55 6.91
N LEU A 61 21.96 0.49 5.59
CA LEU A 61 21.02 -0.09 4.62
C LEU A 61 20.51 -1.49 5.03
N ALA A 62 21.37 -2.33 5.61
CA ALA A 62 20.98 -3.65 6.09
C ALA A 62 19.85 -3.61 7.14
N GLY A 63 19.82 -2.58 8.00
CA GLY A 63 18.76 -2.40 9.00
C GLY A 63 17.42 -2.05 8.37
N LEU A 64 17.41 -1.24 7.31
CA LEU A 64 16.19 -0.95 6.53
C LEU A 64 15.66 -2.20 5.84
N ILE A 65 16.55 -3.02 5.26
CA ILE A 65 16.18 -4.28 4.61
C ILE A 65 15.56 -5.24 5.64
N MET A 66 16.19 -5.39 6.81
CA MET A 66 15.71 -6.26 7.87
C MET A 66 14.35 -5.80 8.41
N ALA A 67 14.16 -4.50 8.65
CA ALA A 67 12.86 -3.96 9.07
C ALA A 67 11.75 -4.22 8.03
N GLY A 68 12.08 -4.05 6.75
CA GLY A 68 11.16 -4.37 5.65
C GLY A 68 10.78 -5.85 5.63
N GLU A 69 11.74 -6.75 5.85
CA GLU A 69 11.48 -8.19 5.91
C GLU A 69 10.61 -8.58 7.12
N ILE A 70 10.90 -8.02 8.30
CA ILE A 70 10.05 -8.22 9.49
C ILE A 70 8.62 -7.79 9.20
N PHE A 71 8.43 -6.60 8.61
CA PHE A 71 7.10 -6.12 8.25
C PHE A 71 6.42 -7.04 7.24
N ARG A 72 7.13 -7.49 6.20
CA ARG A 72 6.60 -8.43 5.20
C ARG A 72 6.05 -9.70 5.85
N GLN A 73 6.81 -10.31 6.75
CA GLN A 73 6.40 -11.51 7.47
C GLN A 73 5.21 -11.25 8.41
N VAL A 74 5.14 -10.07 9.04
CA VAL A 74 3.95 -9.68 9.81
C VAL A 74 2.71 -9.61 8.92
N MET A 75 2.83 -9.00 7.73
CA MET A 75 1.70 -8.91 6.79
C MET A 75 1.23 -10.29 6.31
N GLU A 76 2.15 -11.23 6.07
CA GLU A 76 1.81 -12.62 5.73
C GLU A 76 0.99 -13.32 6.83
N LEU A 77 1.25 -12.99 8.11
CA LEU A 77 0.46 -13.51 9.24
C LEU A 77 -0.93 -12.86 9.33
N LEU A 78 -1.05 -11.58 8.99
CA LEU A 78 -2.28 -10.81 9.12
C LEU A 78 -3.24 -10.98 7.93
N GLN A 79 -2.71 -11.21 6.74
CA GLN A 79 -3.47 -11.35 5.50
C GLN A 79 -4.67 -12.32 5.60
N PRO A 80 -4.50 -13.60 6.01
CA PRO A 80 -5.63 -14.53 6.05
C PRO A 80 -6.74 -14.09 7.01
N ILE A 81 -6.39 -13.38 8.09
CA ILE A 81 -7.34 -12.89 9.09
C ILE A 81 -8.18 -11.73 8.52
N ILE A 82 -7.54 -10.88 7.71
CA ILE A 82 -8.20 -9.76 7.06
C ILE A 82 -9.11 -10.24 5.93
N GLU A 83 -8.68 -11.25 5.18
CA GLU A 83 -9.48 -11.88 4.13
C GLU A 83 -10.70 -12.62 4.69
N ASP A 84 -10.58 -13.32 5.82
CA ASP A 84 -11.71 -14.00 6.48
C ASP A 84 -12.80 -13.02 6.98
N ARG A 85 -12.48 -11.73 7.13
CA ARG A 85 -13.45 -10.69 7.49
C ARG A 85 -14.31 -10.24 6.32
N ILE A 86 -14.03 -10.68 5.09
CA ILE A 86 -14.79 -10.29 3.89
C ILE A 86 -16.17 -10.96 3.92
N THR A 87 -17.21 -10.17 4.21
CA THR A 87 -18.60 -10.63 4.07
C THR A 87 -19.25 -10.05 2.80
N GLY A 88 -19.19 -10.81 1.71
CA GLY A 88 -20.22 -10.85 0.66
C GLY A 88 -20.50 -9.60 -0.19
N GLN A 89 -19.64 -8.57 -0.19
CA GLN A 89 -19.80 -7.42 -1.09
C GLN A 89 -18.59 -7.28 -2.02
N GLU A 90 -18.81 -7.51 -3.31
CA GLU A 90 -17.87 -7.14 -4.36
C GLU A 90 -17.94 -5.62 -4.53
N ASN A 91 -16.94 -4.91 -3.99
CA ASN A 91 -16.89 -3.44 -4.01
C ASN A 91 -16.24 -2.88 -5.28
N GLY A 92 -16.09 -3.70 -6.32
CA GLY A 92 -15.44 -3.34 -7.58
C GLY A 92 -13.99 -3.83 -7.65
N SER A 93 -13.29 -3.42 -8.70
CA SER A 93 -11.97 -3.91 -9.05
C SER A 93 -10.96 -2.79 -9.24
N ILE A 94 -9.71 -3.08 -8.85
CA ILE A 94 -8.62 -2.12 -8.79
C ILE A 94 -7.42 -2.74 -9.50
N LEU A 95 -6.83 -2.01 -10.43
CA LEU A 95 -5.53 -2.36 -11.01
C LEU A 95 -4.44 -1.62 -10.24
N LEU A 96 -3.49 -2.34 -9.65
CA LEU A 96 -2.48 -1.77 -8.76
C LEU A 96 -1.09 -2.16 -9.24
N GLY A 97 -0.09 -1.29 -9.11
CA GLY A 97 1.29 -1.65 -9.41
C GLY A 97 2.29 -0.58 -8.99
N THR A 98 3.54 -0.97 -8.78
CA THR A 98 4.65 -0.03 -8.60
C THR A 98 5.23 0.31 -9.96
N VAL A 99 5.37 1.61 -10.24
CA VAL A 99 5.77 2.10 -11.56
C VAL A 99 7.21 1.73 -11.91
N ARG A 100 7.51 1.79 -13.21
CA ARG A 100 8.84 1.54 -13.76
C ARG A 100 9.96 2.27 -13.01
N GLY A 101 11.06 1.56 -12.77
CA GLY A 101 12.24 2.06 -12.09
C GLY A 101 12.11 2.06 -10.56
N ASP A 102 10.97 1.61 -10.02
CA ASP A 102 10.74 1.51 -8.59
C ASP A 102 10.36 0.08 -8.19
N ILE A 103 10.95 -0.40 -7.10
CA ILE A 103 10.78 -1.75 -6.55
C ILE A 103 10.12 -1.75 -5.18
N HIS A 104 9.81 -0.58 -4.63
CA HIS A 104 9.23 -0.48 -3.29
C HIS A 104 7.74 -0.86 -3.34
N ASP A 105 7.39 -1.91 -2.61
CA ASP A 105 6.06 -2.52 -2.65
C ASP A 105 5.41 -2.67 -1.27
N ILE A 106 6.11 -2.42 -0.16
CA ILE A 106 5.56 -2.55 1.19
C ILE A 106 4.23 -1.80 1.34
N GLY A 107 4.19 -0.53 0.94
CA GLY A 107 2.96 0.28 1.00
C GLY A 107 1.88 -0.22 0.04
N LYS A 108 2.27 -0.63 -1.18
CA LYS A 108 1.37 -1.20 -2.19
C LYS A 108 0.72 -2.49 -1.72
N ASN A 109 1.51 -3.41 -1.16
CA ASN A 109 1.05 -4.71 -0.69
C ASN A 109 0.14 -4.55 0.54
N ASN A 110 0.46 -3.62 1.44
CA ASN A 110 -0.44 -3.25 2.53
C ASN A 110 -1.79 -2.74 1.99
N LEU A 111 -1.78 -1.78 1.05
CA LEU A 111 -3.01 -1.30 0.41
C LEU A 111 -3.79 -2.42 -0.29
N SER A 112 -3.11 -3.31 -1.01
CA SER A 112 -3.71 -4.47 -1.70
C SER A 112 -4.45 -5.38 -0.72
N MET A 113 -3.80 -5.74 0.39
CA MET A 113 -4.39 -6.56 1.45
C MET A 113 -5.61 -5.87 2.08
N LEU A 114 -5.52 -4.57 2.39
CA LEU A 114 -6.64 -3.81 2.94
C LEU A 114 -7.81 -3.75 1.96
N LEU A 115 -7.58 -3.37 0.71
CA LEU A 115 -8.60 -3.33 -0.34
C LEU A 115 -9.32 -4.68 -0.47
N THR A 116 -8.56 -5.78 -0.45
CA THR A 116 -9.09 -7.14 -0.47
C THR A 116 -9.99 -7.38 0.74
N GLY A 117 -9.52 -7.04 1.95
CA GLY A 117 -10.32 -7.11 3.19
C GLY A 117 -11.61 -6.27 3.16
N TYR A 118 -11.63 -5.20 2.37
CA TYR A 118 -12.81 -4.38 2.11
C TYR A 118 -13.61 -4.85 0.87
N GLY A 119 -13.39 -6.05 0.37
CA GLY A 119 -14.20 -6.68 -0.68
C GLY A 119 -13.91 -6.20 -2.11
N PHE A 120 -12.78 -5.52 -2.34
CA PHE A 120 -12.34 -5.20 -3.70
C PHE A 120 -11.60 -6.37 -4.35
N THR A 121 -11.79 -6.55 -5.66
CA THR A 121 -10.91 -7.40 -6.47
C THR A 121 -9.66 -6.62 -6.86
N VAL A 122 -8.50 -7.01 -6.34
CA VAL A 122 -7.23 -6.33 -6.66
C VAL A 122 -6.43 -7.13 -7.70
N TYR A 123 -6.11 -6.48 -8.81
CA TYR A 123 -5.19 -6.98 -9.82
C TYR A 123 -3.84 -6.28 -9.64
N ASP A 124 -2.93 -6.91 -8.90
CA ASP A 124 -1.59 -6.37 -8.65
C ASP A 124 -0.60 -6.80 -9.74
N LEU A 125 0.01 -5.83 -10.42
CA LEU A 125 1.01 -6.03 -11.47
C LEU A 125 2.43 -6.24 -10.92
N GLY A 126 2.62 -6.10 -9.61
CA GLY A 126 3.92 -6.18 -8.96
C GLY A 126 4.69 -4.87 -9.05
N VAL A 127 5.99 -4.96 -9.32
CA VAL A 127 6.92 -3.82 -9.30
C VAL A 127 7.66 -3.64 -10.62
N ASP A 128 8.28 -2.48 -10.78
CA ASP A 128 8.99 -2.10 -12.02
C ASP A 128 8.10 -2.22 -13.28
N VAL A 129 6.84 -1.81 -13.16
CA VAL A 129 5.84 -2.04 -14.20
C VAL A 129 5.88 -0.92 -15.25
N PRO A 130 6.11 -1.22 -16.54
CA PRO A 130 6.12 -0.21 -17.60
C PRO A 130 4.71 0.33 -17.89
N ALA A 131 4.62 1.59 -18.31
CA ALA A 131 3.38 2.27 -18.68
C ALA A 131 2.52 1.46 -19.67
N THR A 132 3.15 0.81 -20.65
CA THR A 132 2.47 -0.02 -21.65
C THR A 132 1.75 -1.22 -21.04
N GLU A 133 2.30 -1.82 -19.97
CA GLU A 133 1.67 -2.95 -19.28
C GLU A 133 0.46 -2.49 -18.48
N PHE A 134 0.56 -1.33 -17.81
CA PHE A 134 -0.61 -0.71 -17.17
C PHE A 134 -1.74 -0.47 -18.17
N LEU A 135 -1.45 0.14 -19.32
CA LEU A 135 -2.47 0.37 -20.34
C LEU A 135 -3.04 -0.95 -20.87
N HIS A 136 -2.20 -1.93 -21.16
CA HIS A 136 -2.63 -3.24 -21.65
C HIS A 136 -3.59 -3.92 -20.65
N LYS A 137 -3.21 -3.96 -19.38
CA LYS A 137 -4.02 -4.58 -18.31
C LYS A 137 -5.28 -3.78 -18.00
N ALA A 138 -5.21 -2.45 -17.99
CA ALA A 138 -6.39 -1.60 -17.83
C ALA A 138 -7.41 -1.86 -18.95
N THR A 139 -6.94 -1.98 -20.20
CA THR A 139 -7.80 -2.27 -21.35
C THR A 139 -8.45 -3.66 -21.25
N MET A 140 -7.69 -4.67 -20.82
CA MET A 140 -8.20 -6.05 -20.68
C MET A 140 -9.17 -6.22 -19.52
N LEU A 141 -8.82 -5.68 -18.34
CA LEU A 141 -9.52 -5.94 -17.08
C LEU A 141 -10.63 -4.93 -16.80
N ARG A 142 -10.55 -3.74 -17.41
CA ARG A 142 -11.48 -2.61 -17.20
C ARG A 142 -11.71 -2.33 -15.71
N PRO A 143 -10.63 -2.07 -14.94
CA PRO A 143 -10.75 -1.79 -13.52
C PRO A 143 -11.56 -0.51 -13.28
N GLN A 144 -12.16 -0.37 -12.11
CA GLN A 144 -12.86 0.87 -11.75
C GLN A 144 -11.91 1.93 -11.18
N VAL A 145 -10.73 1.53 -10.72
CA VAL A 145 -9.66 2.42 -10.23
C VAL A 145 -8.30 1.88 -10.66
N ILE A 146 -7.38 2.76 -11.00
CA ILE A 146 -5.96 2.43 -11.21
C ILE A 146 -5.14 3.06 -10.08
N GLY A 147 -4.34 2.26 -9.39
CA GLY A 147 -3.42 2.68 -8.35
C GLY A 147 -1.97 2.59 -8.81
N LEU A 148 -1.23 3.70 -8.72
CA LEU A 148 0.20 3.74 -9.02
C LEU A 148 1.00 3.99 -7.75
N SER A 149 1.90 3.08 -7.41
CA SER A 149 2.81 3.20 -6.26
C SER A 149 4.19 3.67 -6.68
N GLY A 150 4.82 4.52 -5.88
CA GLY A 150 6.23 4.90 -6.02
C GLY A 150 6.74 5.63 -4.78
N LEU A 151 7.97 5.33 -4.39
CA LEU A 151 8.61 5.90 -3.21
C LEU A 151 9.66 6.96 -3.56
N LEU A 152 10.38 6.76 -4.68
CA LEU A 152 11.48 7.64 -5.08
C LEU A 152 11.01 8.76 -6.00
N THR A 153 11.72 9.89 -6.01
CA THR A 153 11.42 11.01 -6.91
C THR A 153 11.48 10.62 -8.40
N LEU A 154 12.33 9.64 -8.74
CA LEU A 154 12.40 9.06 -10.09
C LEU A 154 11.09 8.39 -10.52
N ALA A 155 10.26 7.94 -9.57
CA ALA A 155 8.97 7.34 -9.88
C ALA A 155 7.95 8.35 -10.41
N PHE A 156 8.13 9.66 -10.16
CA PHE A 156 7.15 10.68 -10.56
C PHE A 156 7.04 10.81 -12.08
N ASP A 157 8.18 10.76 -12.78
CA ASP A 157 8.18 10.78 -14.24
C ASP A 157 7.59 9.49 -14.83
N SER A 158 7.85 8.32 -14.22
CA SER A 158 7.22 7.06 -14.60
C SER A 158 5.71 7.06 -14.36
N MET A 159 5.23 7.66 -13.26
CA MET A 159 3.81 7.86 -12.99
C MET A 159 3.19 8.74 -14.07
N LYS A 160 3.84 9.86 -14.40
CA LYS A 160 3.39 10.78 -15.43
C LYS A 160 3.29 10.09 -16.80
N GLU A 161 4.33 9.37 -17.21
CA GLU A 161 4.33 8.59 -18.46
C GLU A 161 3.16 7.60 -18.50
N THR A 162 2.92 6.90 -17.39
CA THR A 162 1.82 5.93 -17.27
C THR A 162 0.45 6.60 -17.39
N ILE A 163 0.24 7.71 -16.69
CA ILE A 163 -1.02 8.46 -16.73
C ILE A 163 -1.25 9.05 -18.11
N ASP A 164 -0.26 9.75 -18.69
CA ASP A 164 -0.37 10.37 -20.01
C ASP A 164 -0.71 9.31 -21.08
N LEU A 165 -0.11 8.11 -21.00
CA LEU A 165 -0.42 7.00 -21.91
C LEU A 165 -1.86 6.48 -21.72
N ILE A 166 -2.33 6.31 -20.48
CA ILE A 166 -3.71 5.87 -20.20
C ILE A 166 -4.72 6.90 -20.70
N ARG A 167 -4.48 8.19 -20.44
CA ARG A 167 -5.36 9.28 -20.87
C ARG A 167 -5.43 9.44 -22.39
N THR A 168 -4.40 9.00 -23.12
CA THR A 168 -4.31 9.12 -24.60
C THR A 168 -4.66 7.82 -25.34
N ALA A 169 -5.11 6.78 -24.64
CA ALA A 169 -5.36 5.44 -25.17
C ALA A 169 -6.44 5.32 -26.27
N GLY A 170 -7.19 6.40 -26.55
CA GLY A 170 -8.28 6.41 -27.55
C GLY A 170 -9.53 5.63 -27.16
N ASP A 171 -9.56 5.01 -25.99
CA ASP A 171 -10.74 4.41 -25.36
C ASP A 171 -11.18 5.32 -24.18
N ASP A 172 -12.29 6.02 -24.35
CA ASP A 172 -12.80 6.98 -23.35
C ASP A 172 -13.08 6.32 -22.00
N ALA A 173 -13.48 5.05 -21.96
CA ALA A 173 -13.73 4.36 -20.69
C ALA A 173 -12.45 4.14 -19.89
N ILE A 174 -11.34 3.84 -20.58
CA ILE A 174 -10.02 3.70 -19.97
C ILE A 174 -9.43 5.08 -19.64
N ALA A 175 -9.51 6.01 -20.59
CA ALA A 175 -8.98 7.37 -20.44
C ALA A 175 -9.64 8.16 -19.31
N THR A 176 -10.87 7.81 -18.91
CA THR A 176 -11.59 8.45 -17.78
C THR A 176 -11.57 7.62 -16.50
N THR A 177 -10.86 6.47 -16.46
CA THR A 177 -10.73 5.68 -15.24
C THR A 177 -10.01 6.52 -14.16
N PRO A 178 -10.55 6.60 -12.92
CA PRO A 178 -9.90 7.28 -11.82
C PRO A 178 -8.52 6.71 -11.51
N ILE A 179 -7.52 7.57 -11.37
CA ILE A 179 -6.15 7.21 -11.04
C ILE A 179 -5.76 7.81 -9.68
N ILE A 180 -5.30 6.93 -8.78
CA ILE A 180 -4.78 7.28 -7.47
C ILE A 180 -3.27 7.01 -7.45
N ILE A 181 -2.48 7.99 -6.99
CA ILE A 181 -1.04 7.80 -6.74
C ILE A 181 -0.77 7.63 -5.23
N GLY A 182 0.13 6.71 -4.88
CA GLY A 182 0.46 6.39 -3.48
C GLY A 182 1.97 6.37 -3.22
N GLY A 183 2.39 6.89 -2.06
CA GLY A 183 3.79 6.93 -1.63
C GLY A 183 4.11 8.06 -0.67
N ASN A 184 5.04 7.84 0.26
CA ASN A 184 5.32 8.78 1.37
C ASN A 184 5.79 10.17 0.92
N GLN A 185 6.42 10.27 -0.24
CA GLN A 185 6.94 11.53 -0.79
C GLN A 185 5.90 12.30 -1.63
N LEU A 186 4.70 11.76 -1.79
CA LEU A 186 3.65 12.39 -2.59
C LEU A 186 2.98 13.54 -1.86
N ASN A 187 2.52 14.50 -2.66
CA ASN A 187 1.76 15.65 -2.22
C ASN A 187 0.91 16.18 -3.38
N GLU A 188 0.10 17.20 -3.10
CA GLU A 188 -0.80 17.81 -4.09
C GLU A 188 -0.07 18.33 -5.34
N LEU A 189 1.13 18.92 -5.18
CA LEU A 189 1.92 19.42 -6.31
C LEU A 189 2.33 18.28 -7.25
N ILE A 190 2.74 17.14 -6.69
CA ILE A 190 3.10 15.96 -7.49
C ILE A 190 1.85 15.38 -8.18
N CYS A 191 0.72 15.31 -7.48
CA CYS A 191 -0.55 14.86 -8.07
C CYS A 191 -0.91 15.67 -9.32
N GLN A 192 -0.79 17.00 -9.25
CA GLN A 192 -1.02 17.89 -10.37
C GLN A 192 0.02 17.70 -11.49
N TYR A 193 1.30 17.55 -11.14
CA TYR A 193 2.37 17.35 -12.12
C TYR A 193 2.16 16.08 -12.97
N VAL A 194 1.82 14.96 -12.32
CA VAL A 194 1.63 13.68 -13.01
C VAL A 194 0.25 13.54 -13.65
N GLY A 195 -0.72 14.37 -13.26
CA GLY A 195 -2.09 14.34 -13.81
C GLY A 195 -3.00 13.28 -13.19
N ALA A 196 -2.74 12.88 -11.95
CA ALA A 196 -3.58 11.94 -11.20
C ALA A 196 -4.84 12.64 -10.64
N ASP A 197 -5.90 11.87 -10.40
CA ASP A 197 -7.15 12.40 -9.83
C ASP A 197 -7.07 12.51 -8.31
N TYR A 198 -6.30 11.63 -7.67
CA TYR A 198 -6.13 11.57 -6.22
C TYR A 198 -4.70 11.18 -5.85
N TRP A 199 -4.29 11.55 -4.65
CA TRP A 199 -3.03 11.12 -4.04
C TRP A 199 -3.24 10.75 -2.57
N VAL A 200 -2.45 9.81 -2.07
CA VAL A 200 -2.47 9.38 -0.66
C VAL A 200 -1.08 9.04 -0.14
N THR A 201 -0.88 9.25 1.15
CA THR A 201 0.30 8.77 1.90
C THR A 201 -0.05 7.69 2.92
N ASP A 202 -1.35 7.45 3.14
CA ASP A 202 -1.89 6.42 4.03
C ASP A 202 -2.73 5.41 3.24
N ALA A 203 -2.55 4.12 3.56
CA ALA A 203 -3.23 3.04 2.86
C ALA A 203 -4.74 3.01 3.18
N MET A 204 -5.12 3.31 4.42
CA MET A 204 -6.53 3.37 4.82
C MET A 204 -7.27 4.55 4.16
N GLU A 205 -6.59 5.68 3.95
CA GLU A 205 -7.11 6.77 3.12
C GLU A 205 -7.32 6.33 1.68
N GLY A 206 -6.39 5.58 1.09
CA GLY A 206 -6.54 4.97 -0.23
C GLY A 206 -7.81 4.12 -0.34
N VAL A 207 -8.07 3.24 0.63
CA VAL A 207 -9.31 2.44 0.71
C VAL A 207 -10.54 3.35 0.73
N ARG A 208 -10.56 4.39 1.58
CA ARG A 208 -11.69 5.32 1.71
C ARG A 208 -11.97 6.07 0.40
N ILE A 209 -10.94 6.42 -0.37
CA ILE A 209 -11.10 7.05 -1.69
C ILE A 209 -11.72 6.05 -2.67
N CYS A 210 -11.23 4.81 -2.73
CA CYS A 210 -11.81 3.77 -3.58
C CYS A 210 -13.31 3.55 -3.28
N GLN A 211 -13.68 3.43 -1.99
CA GLN A 211 -15.08 3.30 -1.58
C GLN A 211 -15.94 4.49 -2.03
N ARG A 212 -15.41 5.72 -1.93
CA ARG A 212 -16.10 6.94 -2.38
C ARG A 212 -16.31 6.96 -3.89
N ILE A 213 -15.29 6.57 -4.66
CA ILE A 213 -15.39 6.44 -6.12
C ILE A 213 -16.50 5.45 -6.48
N MET A 214 -16.53 4.29 -5.82
CA MET A 214 -17.53 3.26 -6.09
C MET A 214 -18.95 3.69 -5.69
N ALA A 215 -19.11 4.36 -4.55
CA ALA A 215 -20.39 4.91 -4.12
C ALA A 215 -20.94 5.94 -5.12
N ALA A 216 -20.09 6.82 -5.64
CA ALA A 216 -20.47 7.79 -6.66
C ALA A 216 -20.92 7.12 -7.98
N ARG A 217 -20.26 6.03 -8.37
CA ARG A 217 -20.60 5.26 -9.59
C ARG A 217 -21.91 4.49 -9.46
N ASN A 218 -22.21 3.95 -8.27
CA ASN A 218 -23.47 3.23 -8.03
C ASN A 218 -24.69 4.17 -7.92
N SER A 219 -24.45 5.48 -7.78
CA SER A 219 -25.50 6.50 -7.65
C SER A 219 -25.78 7.25 -8.97
N ALA A 220 -25.03 6.96 -10.03
CA ALA A 220 -25.13 7.56 -11.37
C ALA A 220 -25.82 6.61 -12.36
#